data_AF-A0AAD8NNL2-F1
#
_entry.id   AF-A0AAD8NNL2-F1
#
_cell.length_a   1.000
_cell.length_b   1.000
_cell.length_c   1.000
_cell.angle_alpha   90.00
_cell.angle_beta   90.00
_cell.angle_gamma   90.00
#
_symmetry.space_group_name_H-M   'P 1'
#
loop_
_entity.id
_entity.type
_entity.pdbx_description
1 polymer ?
#
loop_
_entity_poly.entity_id
_entity_poly.type
_entity_poly.pdbx_seq_one_letter_code
_entity_poly.pdbx_strand_id
1 'polypeptide(L)'
;MPVGYVQLPVGIAGPLLLNGCEYMVPMATTEGCLVASTNRGCKAIFACGGATAVLLKDGMTRAPVVRFATAERASQLKFYLEDAANFDTLSVVFNKSSRFARLQNIQCSIAGKNPYIRFTCSTGDAMGMNMVSKGAQNVLDFLQNDFPDMDVIGISATMTRENQGDVASRIQMFVLQEILKIF
;
A
#
# COMPACT_ATOMS: atom_id res chain seq x y z
N MET A 1 6.62 21.53 18.65
CA MET A 1 6.77 22.87 18.01
C MET A 1 7.77 22.71 16.87
N PRO A 2 7.38 22.94 15.60
CA PRO A 2 8.36 22.99 14.52
C PRO A 2 9.35 24.14 14.76
N VAL A 3 10.64 23.90 14.57
CA VAL A 3 11.73 24.87 14.82
C VAL A 3 12.30 25.50 13.55
N GLY A 4 11.79 25.11 12.37
CA GLY A 4 12.24 25.61 11.08
C GLY A 4 11.84 24.68 9.93
N TYR A 5 12.49 24.86 8.78
CA TYR A 5 12.35 24.03 7.60
C TYR A 5 13.74 23.80 6.97
N VAL A 6 13.85 22.78 6.13
CA VAL A 6 15.06 22.48 5.36
C VAL A 6 14.80 22.81 3.90
N GLN A 7 15.71 23.56 3.28
CA GLN A 7 15.66 23.84 1.84
C GLN A 7 16.28 22.68 1.07
N LEU A 8 15.55 22.17 0.07
CA LEU A 8 16.04 21.16 -0.86
C LEU A 8 16.06 21.77 -2.27
N PRO A 9 17.16 21.66 -3.03
CA PRO A 9 17.17 22.03 -4.43
C PRO A 9 16.13 21.22 -5.21
N VAL A 10 15.37 21.89 -6.09
CA VAL A 10 14.36 21.26 -6.94
C VAL A 10 14.73 21.49 -8.40
N GLY A 11 14.93 20.41 -9.13
CA GLY A 11 15.14 20.41 -10.58
C GLY A 11 13.92 19.87 -11.33
N ILE A 12 13.94 20.03 -12.66
CA ILE A 12 12.89 19.52 -13.55
C ILE A 12 13.53 18.61 -14.59
N ALA A 13 12.98 17.41 -14.77
CA ALA A 13 13.34 16.47 -15.84
C ALA A 13 12.17 16.30 -16.82
N GLY A 14 12.42 16.39 -18.13
CA GLY A 14 11.39 16.21 -19.15
C GLY A 14 11.70 16.85 -20.51
N PRO A 15 10.77 16.71 -21.49
CA PRO A 15 9.45 16.08 -21.34
C PRO A 15 9.54 14.55 -21.28
N LEU A 16 8.77 13.94 -20.36
CA LEU A 16 8.49 12.51 -20.34
C LEU A 16 7.18 12.26 -21.10
N LEU A 17 7.26 11.65 -22.28
CA LEU A 17 6.08 11.21 -23.03
C LEU A 17 5.61 9.86 -22.48
N LEU A 18 4.50 9.87 -21.75
CA LEU A 18 3.92 8.69 -21.10
C LEU A 18 2.43 8.61 -21.42
N ASN A 19 1.98 7.47 -21.95
CA ASN A 19 0.58 7.23 -22.33
C ASN A 19 0.01 8.34 -23.25
N GLY A 20 0.85 8.88 -24.16
CA GLY A 20 0.47 9.95 -25.09
C GLY A 20 0.44 11.36 -24.49
N CYS A 21 0.79 11.54 -23.21
CA CYS A 21 0.85 12.82 -22.53
C CYS A 21 2.29 13.21 -22.17
N GLU A 22 2.62 14.49 -22.28
CA GLU A 22 3.92 15.01 -21.89
C GLU A 22 3.92 15.49 -20.43
N TYR A 23 4.92 15.07 -19.67
CA TYR A 23 5.09 15.44 -18.26
C TYR A 23 6.44 16.09 -17.99
N MET A 24 6.42 17.15 -17.19
CA MET A 24 7.62 17.75 -16.59
C MET A 24 7.70 17.29 -15.13
N VAL A 25 8.71 16.47 -14.81
CA VAL A 25 8.81 15.79 -13.52
C VAL A 25 9.64 16.64 -12.54
N PRO A 26 9.04 17.17 -11.46
CA PRO A 26 9.79 17.87 -10.42
C PRO A 26 10.55 16.86 -9.54
N MET A 27 11.82 17.15 -9.28
CA MET A 27 12.70 16.29 -8.47
C MET A 27 13.41 17.12 -7.40
N ALA A 28 13.13 16.86 -6.13
CA ALA A 28 13.85 17.47 -5.00
C ALA A 28 15.01 16.56 -4.59
N THR A 29 16.25 17.00 -4.81
CA THR A 29 17.45 16.21 -4.51
C THR A 29 18.67 17.09 -4.27
N THR A 30 19.59 16.63 -3.43
CA THR A 30 20.93 17.19 -3.27
C THR A 30 22.00 16.39 -4.02
N GLU A 31 21.62 15.25 -4.62
CA GLU A 31 22.52 14.40 -5.39
C GLU A 31 22.87 15.05 -6.73
N GLY A 32 24.18 15.25 -6.94
CA GLY A 32 24.70 15.76 -8.21
C GLY A 32 24.34 14.83 -9.37
N CYS A 33 24.10 15.40 -10.55
CA CYS A 33 23.79 14.68 -11.79
C CYS A 33 22.47 13.88 -11.85
N LEU A 34 21.76 13.65 -10.74
CA LEU A 34 20.53 12.84 -10.74
C LEU A 34 19.45 13.40 -11.68
N VAL A 35 19.18 14.71 -11.59
CA VAL A 35 18.21 15.39 -12.46
C VAL A 35 18.67 15.36 -13.92
N ALA A 36 19.94 15.62 -14.19
CA ALA A 36 20.50 15.62 -15.55
C ALA A 36 20.46 14.23 -16.20
N SER A 37 20.77 13.18 -15.42
CA SER A 37 20.71 11.78 -15.85
C SER A 37 19.27 11.37 -16.16
N THR A 38 18.33 11.70 -15.26
CA THR A 38 16.89 11.43 -15.47
C THR A 38 16.37 12.15 -16.71
N ASN A 39 16.77 13.41 -16.90
CA ASN A 39 16.42 14.19 -18.09
C ASN A 39 16.95 13.56 -19.39
N ARG A 40 18.16 12.99 -19.36
CA ARG A 40 18.71 12.21 -20.50
C ARG A 40 17.84 10.99 -20.81
N GLY A 41 17.38 10.28 -19.78
CA GLY A 41 16.43 9.17 -19.91
C GLY A 41 15.10 9.59 -20.53
N CYS A 42 14.51 10.70 -20.06
CA CYS A 42 13.28 11.25 -20.63
C CYS A 42 13.43 11.57 -22.12
N LYS A 43 14.54 12.20 -22.52
CA LYS A 43 14.84 12.49 -23.93
C LYS A 43 14.95 11.23 -24.79
N ALA A 44 15.61 10.19 -24.27
CA ALA A 44 15.72 8.92 -24.99
C ALA A 44 14.34 8.26 -25.18
N ILE A 45 13.51 8.22 -24.13
CA ILE A 45 12.13 7.69 -24.21
C ILE A 45 11.30 8.50 -25.21
N PHE A 46 11.39 9.82 -25.16
CA PHE A 46 10.66 10.71 -26.07
C PHE A 46 11.04 10.46 -27.53
N ALA A 47 12.34 10.36 -27.83
CA ALA A 47 12.85 10.06 -29.17
C ALA A 47 12.42 8.68 -29.69
N CYS A 48 12.13 7.73 -28.79
CA CYS A 48 11.63 6.40 -29.13
C CYS A 48 10.09 6.34 -29.29
N GLY A 49 9.39 7.47 -29.27
CA GLY A 49 7.92 7.51 -29.40
C GLY A 49 7.17 7.41 -28.09
N GLY A 50 7.85 7.49 -26.94
CA GLY A 50 7.26 7.51 -25.61
C GLY A 50 7.22 6.16 -24.89
N ALA A 51 6.67 6.17 -23.67
CA ALA A 51 6.47 4.99 -22.84
C ALA A 51 4.98 4.73 -22.60
N THR A 52 4.63 3.47 -22.35
CA THR A 52 3.29 3.07 -21.92
C THR A 52 3.35 2.42 -20.54
N ALA A 53 2.51 2.87 -19.62
CA ALA A 53 2.40 2.33 -18.28
C ALA A 53 0.94 2.03 -17.93
N VAL A 54 0.72 0.88 -17.28
CA VAL A 54 -0.60 0.42 -16.85
C VAL A 54 -0.57 0.09 -15.35
N LEU A 55 -1.62 0.48 -14.66
CA LEU A 55 -1.84 0.16 -13.25
C LEU A 55 -2.50 -1.22 -13.14
N LEU A 56 -1.78 -2.22 -12.61
CA LEU A 56 -2.31 -3.58 -12.48
C LEU A 56 -3.18 -3.75 -11.23
N LYS A 57 -2.77 -3.10 -10.13
CA LYS A 57 -3.44 -3.20 -8.85
C LYS A 57 -3.26 -1.93 -8.05
N ASP A 58 -4.36 -1.43 -7.48
CA ASP A 58 -4.37 -0.37 -6.48
C ASP A 58 -5.00 -0.89 -5.19
N GLY A 59 -4.21 -0.91 -4.13
CA GLY A 59 -4.66 -1.37 -2.82
C GLY A 59 -3.63 -1.07 -1.75
N MET A 60 -4.00 -0.17 -0.84
CA MET A 60 -3.24 0.11 0.37
C MET A 60 -3.49 -1.01 1.39
N THR A 61 -2.45 -1.41 2.10
CA THR A 61 -2.52 -2.54 3.01
C THR A 61 -2.19 -2.18 4.44
N ARG A 62 -2.85 -2.84 5.39
CA ARG A 62 -2.48 -2.82 6.80
C ARG A 62 -2.51 -4.23 7.37
N ALA A 63 -1.46 -4.63 8.08
CA ALA A 63 -1.38 -5.96 8.65
C ALA A 63 -1.24 -5.93 10.19
N PRO A 64 -2.33 -5.80 10.95
CA PRO A 64 -2.30 -6.03 12.39
C PRO A 64 -1.90 -7.47 12.74
N VAL A 65 -1.35 -7.60 13.94
CA VAL A 65 -1.04 -8.87 14.58
C VAL A 65 -1.82 -8.98 15.88
N VAL A 66 -2.49 -10.11 16.03
CA VAL A 66 -3.23 -10.45 17.24
C VAL A 66 -2.62 -11.72 17.85
N ARG A 67 -3.01 -12.05 19.08
CA ARG A 67 -2.54 -13.23 19.80
C ARG A 67 -3.70 -13.89 20.52
N PHE A 68 -3.68 -15.21 20.50
CA PHE A 68 -4.56 -16.06 21.28
C PHE A 68 -3.78 -16.93 22.27
N ALA A 69 -4.49 -17.59 23.17
CA ALA A 69 -3.90 -18.57 24.08
C ALA A 69 -3.37 -19.81 23.34
N THR A 70 -4.08 -20.26 22.30
CA THR A 70 -3.75 -21.48 21.54
C THR A 70 -3.75 -21.24 20.03
N ALA A 71 -3.02 -22.09 19.29
CA ALA A 71 -3.01 -22.06 17.83
C ALA A 71 -4.35 -22.48 17.20
N GLU A 72 -5.12 -23.32 17.91
CA GLU A 72 -6.47 -23.71 17.49
C GLU A 72 -7.44 -22.51 17.52
N ARG A 73 -7.35 -21.65 18.54
CA ARG A 73 -8.19 -20.45 18.57
C ARG A 73 -7.78 -19.45 17.50
N ALA A 74 -6.49 -19.32 17.24
CA ALA A 74 -5.96 -18.52 16.13
C ALA A 74 -6.47 -19.03 14.76
N SER A 75 -6.64 -20.35 14.57
CA SER A 75 -7.17 -20.90 13.31
C SER A 75 -8.66 -20.62 13.14
N GLN A 76 -9.43 -20.62 14.23
CA GLN A 76 -10.86 -20.26 14.18
C GLN A 76 -11.06 -18.81 13.73
N LEU A 77 -10.23 -17.86 14.20
CA LEU A 77 -10.27 -16.49 13.68
C LEU A 77 -9.94 -16.44 12.18
N LYS A 78 -8.93 -17.19 11.73
CA LYS A 78 -8.60 -17.25 10.30
C LYS A 78 -9.78 -17.74 9.46
N PHE A 79 -10.41 -18.84 9.86
CA PHE A 79 -11.57 -19.37 9.14
C PHE A 79 -12.73 -18.38 9.14
N TYR A 80 -12.96 -17.66 10.24
CA TYR A 80 -13.98 -16.62 10.31
C TYR A 80 -13.72 -15.48 9.33
N LEU A 81 -12.46 -15.03 9.22
CA LEU A 81 -12.05 -13.92 8.34
C LEU A 81 -12.05 -14.30 6.86
N GLU A 82 -11.78 -15.56 6.53
CA GLU A 82 -11.73 -16.06 5.14
C GLU A 82 -13.08 -16.59 4.65
N ASP A 83 -14.09 -16.67 5.52
CA ASP A 83 -15.46 -17.03 5.14
C ASP A 83 -16.13 -15.89 4.37
N ALA A 84 -16.61 -16.21 3.16
CA ALA A 84 -17.31 -15.28 2.29
C ALA A 84 -18.59 -14.71 2.92
N ALA A 85 -19.27 -15.48 3.80
CA ALA A 85 -20.47 -15.01 4.48
C ALA A 85 -20.18 -13.86 5.47
N ASN A 86 -18.98 -13.85 6.07
CA ASN A 86 -18.58 -12.82 7.03
C ASN A 86 -17.93 -11.62 6.36
N PHE A 87 -17.34 -11.80 5.18
CA PHE A 87 -16.64 -10.75 4.46
C PHE A 87 -17.52 -9.51 4.24
N ASP A 88 -18.80 -9.69 3.87
CA ASP A 88 -19.73 -8.57 3.67
C ASP A 88 -19.90 -7.74 4.94
N THR A 89 -20.11 -8.39 6.09
CA THR A 89 -20.24 -7.74 7.39
C THR A 89 -18.96 -7.00 7.78
N LEU A 90 -17.81 -7.66 7.63
CA LEU A 90 -16.50 -7.07 7.91
C LEU A 90 -16.21 -5.87 7.00
N SER A 91 -16.61 -5.96 5.73
CA SER A 91 -16.47 -4.87 4.76
C SER A 91 -17.31 -3.66 5.17
N VAL A 92 -18.55 -3.86 5.65
CA VAL A 92 -19.41 -2.78 6.13
C VAL A 92 -18.79 -2.10 7.36
N VAL A 93 -18.29 -2.88 8.32
CA VAL A 93 -17.62 -2.34 9.51
C VAL A 93 -16.37 -1.55 9.14
N PHE A 94 -15.54 -2.09 8.25
CA PHE A 94 -14.34 -1.43 7.77
C PHE A 94 -14.67 -0.11 7.03
N ASN A 95 -15.63 -0.16 6.09
CA ASN A 95 -16.00 0.97 5.23
C ASN A 95 -16.73 2.08 5.99
N LYS A 96 -17.31 1.82 7.17
CA LYS A 96 -17.85 2.88 8.05
C LYS A 96 -16.79 3.89 8.50
N SER A 97 -15.51 3.53 8.47
CA SER A 97 -14.41 4.41 8.89
C SER A 97 -14.17 5.59 7.94
N SER A 98 -14.53 5.47 6.65
CA SER A 98 -14.27 6.48 5.63
C SER A 98 -15.16 6.31 4.39
N ARG A 99 -15.53 7.43 3.76
CA ARG A 99 -16.32 7.43 2.52
C ARG A 99 -15.55 6.85 1.32
N PHE A 100 -14.22 6.92 1.33
CA PHE A 100 -13.34 6.48 0.25
C PHE A 100 -12.75 5.09 0.47
N ALA A 101 -12.70 4.62 1.72
CA ALA A 101 -12.18 3.29 2.04
C ALA A 101 -13.14 2.23 1.52
N ARG A 102 -12.66 1.35 0.64
CA ARG A 102 -13.36 0.12 0.27
C ARG A 102 -12.45 -1.06 0.48
N LEU A 103 -12.82 -1.89 1.45
CA LEU A 103 -12.15 -3.16 1.69
C LEU A 103 -12.26 -4.05 0.44
N GLN A 104 -11.13 -4.48 -0.08
CA GLN A 104 -11.02 -5.35 -1.26
C GLN A 104 -10.78 -6.80 -0.88
N ASN A 105 -9.94 -7.05 0.14
CA ASN A 105 -9.58 -8.40 0.55
C ASN A 105 -9.06 -8.42 1.99
N ILE A 106 -9.25 -9.55 2.67
CA ILE A 106 -8.62 -9.89 3.95
C ILE A 106 -7.86 -11.20 3.75
N GLN A 107 -6.58 -11.23 4.11
CA GLN A 107 -5.77 -12.45 4.11
C GLN A 107 -5.24 -12.70 5.51
N CYS A 108 -5.34 -13.92 6.03
CA CYS A 108 -4.87 -14.22 7.37
C CYS A 108 -3.80 -15.32 7.36
N SER A 109 -2.58 -14.95 7.78
CA SER A 109 -1.45 -15.86 7.94
C SER A 109 -1.21 -16.12 9.42
N ILE A 110 -1.10 -17.38 9.82
CA ILE A 110 -0.90 -17.75 11.23
C ILE A 110 0.56 -18.16 11.46
N ALA A 111 1.17 -17.62 12.52
CA ALA A 111 2.41 -18.16 13.08
C ALA A 111 2.16 -18.61 14.52
N GLY A 112 1.96 -19.92 14.71
CA GLY A 112 1.62 -20.50 16.01
C GLY A 112 0.31 -19.91 16.56
N LYS A 113 0.40 -19.17 17.67
CA LYS A 113 -0.75 -18.52 18.33
C LYS A 113 -0.98 -17.06 17.91
N ASN A 114 -0.21 -16.56 16.94
CA ASN A 114 -0.28 -15.18 16.47
C ASN A 114 -0.80 -15.14 15.02
N PRO A 115 -2.06 -14.74 14.77
CA PRO A 115 -2.54 -14.40 13.44
C PRO A 115 -2.04 -13.02 12.98
N TYR A 116 -1.63 -12.95 11.72
CA TYR A 116 -1.33 -11.73 10.97
C TYR A 116 -2.42 -11.52 9.93
N ILE A 117 -3.18 -10.44 10.09
CA ILE A 117 -4.38 -10.19 9.27
C ILE A 117 -4.06 -9.05 8.32
N ARG A 118 -3.92 -9.32 7.03
CA ARG A 118 -3.64 -8.31 6.00
C ARG A 118 -4.93 -7.82 5.39
N PHE A 119 -5.33 -6.60 5.74
CA PHE A 119 -6.39 -5.86 5.08
C PHE A 119 -5.85 -5.20 3.81
N THR A 120 -6.55 -5.35 2.70
CA THR A 120 -6.28 -4.65 1.44
C THR A 120 -7.48 -3.77 1.13
N CYS A 121 -7.24 -2.48 0.87
CA CYS A 121 -8.30 -1.48 0.70
C CYS A 121 -7.94 -0.47 -0.39
N SER A 122 -8.94 -0.05 -1.18
CA SER A 122 -8.78 1.14 -2.04
C SER A 122 -8.97 2.42 -1.21
N THR A 123 -8.14 3.42 -1.45
CA THR A 123 -8.15 4.67 -0.66
C THR A 123 -8.41 5.93 -1.49
N GLY A 124 -8.88 5.74 -2.74
CA GLY A 124 -8.98 6.81 -3.74
C GLY A 124 -7.60 7.43 -4.00
N ASP A 125 -7.56 8.74 -4.16
CA ASP A 125 -6.31 9.45 -4.48
C ASP A 125 -5.34 9.55 -3.28
N ALA A 126 -5.86 9.38 -2.06
CA ALA A 126 -5.06 9.48 -0.84
C ALA A 126 -4.14 8.27 -0.66
N MET A 127 -2.90 8.52 -0.19
CA MET A 127 -1.98 7.45 0.23
C MET A 127 -2.61 6.50 1.25
N GLY A 128 -3.47 7.02 2.12
CA GLY A 128 -4.50 6.18 2.75
C GLY A 128 -4.04 5.36 3.95
N MET A 129 -2.78 5.45 4.37
CA MET A 129 -2.23 4.74 5.54
C MET A 129 -3.06 4.92 6.82
N ASN A 130 -3.42 6.17 7.14
CA ASN A 130 -4.26 6.46 8.30
C ASN A 130 -5.68 5.91 8.14
N MET A 131 -6.19 5.94 6.90
CA MET A 131 -7.53 5.47 6.56
C MET A 131 -7.64 3.95 6.76
N VAL A 132 -6.69 3.18 6.23
CA VAL A 132 -6.65 1.72 6.38
C VAL A 132 -6.38 1.33 7.84
N SER A 133 -5.52 2.06 8.55
CA SER A 133 -5.26 1.81 9.98
C SER A 133 -6.53 1.96 10.82
N LYS A 134 -7.33 3.02 10.57
CA LYS A 134 -8.59 3.24 11.26
C LYS A 134 -9.65 2.19 10.90
N GLY A 135 -9.74 1.81 9.62
CA GLY A 135 -10.62 0.74 9.17
C GLY A 135 -10.28 -0.60 9.82
N ALA A 136 -8.99 -0.95 9.88
CA ALA A 136 -8.52 -2.16 10.52
C ALA A 136 -8.84 -2.17 12.03
N GLN A 137 -8.64 -1.04 12.71
CA GLN A 137 -8.99 -0.91 14.14
C GLN A 137 -10.48 -1.14 14.38
N ASN A 138 -11.37 -0.53 13.59
CA ASN A 138 -12.81 -0.75 13.70
C ASN A 138 -13.20 -2.23 13.54
N VAL A 139 -12.53 -2.94 12.64
CA VAL A 139 -12.77 -4.38 12.46
C VAL A 139 -12.26 -5.18 13.65
N LEU A 140 -11.08 -4.86 14.18
CA LEU A 140 -10.55 -5.52 15.39
C LEU A 140 -11.46 -5.28 16.60
N ASP A 141 -11.97 -4.07 16.78
CA ASP A 141 -12.91 -3.72 17.86
C ASP A 141 -14.25 -4.49 17.69
N PHE A 142 -14.72 -4.67 16.45
CA PHE A 142 -15.89 -5.49 16.17
C PHE A 142 -15.65 -6.97 16.53
N LEU A 143 -14.49 -7.52 16.13
CA LEU A 143 -14.11 -8.90 16.39
C LEU A 143 -13.93 -9.19 17.89
N GLN A 144 -13.59 -8.21 18.72
CA GLN A 144 -13.50 -8.41 20.17
C GLN A 144 -14.82 -8.83 20.81
N ASN A 145 -15.97 -8.55 20.19
CA ASN A 145 -17.27 -9.00 20.72
C ASN A 145 -17.43 -10.53 20.61
N ASP A 146 -16.96 -11.13 19.51
CA ASP A 146 -17.06 -12.57 19.24
C ASP A 146 -15.81 -13.34 19.73
N PHE A 147 -14.67 -12.65 19.83
CA PHE A 147 -13.38 -13.17 20.27
C PHE A 147 -12.82 -12.31 21.42
N PRO A 148 -13.44 -12.35 22.61
CA PRO A 148 -13.02 -11.54 23.76
C PRO A 148 -11.64 -11.95 24.32
N ASP A 149 -11.14 -13.13 23.94
CA ASP A 149 -9.83 -13.65 24.28
C ASP A 149 -8.71 -13.22 23.31
N MET A 150 -9.04 -12.39 22.31
CA MET A 150 -8.10 -11.84 21.35
C MET A 150 -7.29 -10.68 21.94
N ASP A 151 -5.97 -10.84 22.01
CA ASP A 151 -5.03 -9.79 22.42
C ASP A 151 -4.42 -9.09 21.20
N VAL A 152 -4.66 -7.79 21.04
CA VAL A 152 -4.13 -7.00 19.92
C VAL A 152 -2.71 -6.53 20.24
N ILE A 153 -1.71 -7.27 19.73
CA ILE A 153 -0.29 -6.93 19.95
C ILE A 153 0.10 -5.65 19.21
N GLY A 154 -0.45 -5.42 18.01
CA GLY A 154 -0.14 -4.21 17.25
C GLY A 154 -0.94 -4.05 15.96
N ILE A 155 -1.20 -2.79 15.60
CA ILE A 155 -1.98 -2.40 14.40
C ILE A 155 -1.11 -2.42 13.13
N SER A 156 0.21 -2.42 13.27
CA SER A 156 1.16 -2.65 12.18
C SER A 156 2.19 -3.68 12.62
N ALA A 157 2.10 -4.89 12.07
CA ALA A 157 3.20 -5.83 12.06
C ALA A 157 4.06 -5.58 10.82
N THR A 158 5.34 -5.95 10.88
CA THR A 158 6.29 -5.94 9.74
C THR A 158 5.82 -6.72 8.52
N MET A 159 4.72 -7.48 8.61
CA MET A 159 4.00 -8.04 7.44
C MET A 159 3.43 -6.98 6.51
N THR A 160 3.20 -5.76 7.00
CA THR A 160 2.80 -4.64 6.15
C THR A 160 3.96 -4.09 5.30
N ARG A 161 5.22 -4.52 5.58
CA ARG A 161 6.47 -4.14 4.89
C ARG A 161 6.54 -2.66 4.45
N GLU A 162 5.95 -1.74 5.22
CA GLU A 162 5.76 -0.34 4.83
C GLU A 162 7.09 0.38 4.57
N ASN A 163 8.20 -0.08 5.18
CA ASN A 163 9.54 0.48 5.04
C ASN A 163 10.66 -0.56 4.79
N GLN A 164 10.32 -1.82 4.48
CA GLN A 164 11.30 -2.88 4.23
C GLN A 164 11.17 -3.44 2.80
N GLY A 165 11.72 -2.71 1.82
CA GLY A 165 12.17 -3.23 0.52
C GLY A 165 11.17 -3.91 -0.42
N ASP A 166 9.94 -4.18 0.02
CA ASP A 166 8.93 -4.90 -0.73
C ASP A 166 7.74 -3.95 -0.90
N VAL A 167 7.76 -3.24 -2.03
CA VAL A 167 6.79 -2.21 -2.45
C VAL A 167 5.47 -2.88 -2.84
N ALA A 168 4.85 -3.61 -1.91
CA ALA A 168 3.59 -4.32 -2.11
C ALA A 168 2.36 -3.53 -1.64
N SER A 169 2.54 -2.29 -1.16
CA SER A 169 1.51 -1.59 -0.39
C SER A 169 0.78 -0.47 -1.13
N ARG A 170 0.92 -0.27 -2.45
CA ARG A 170 -0.10 0.53 -3.15
C ARG A 170 -0.29 0.19 -4.60
N ILE A 171 0.79 0.13 -5.39
CA ILE A 171 0.69 0.15 -6.85
C ILE A 171 1.67 -0.86 -7.43
N GLN A 172 1.15 -1.92 -8.04
CA GLN A 172 1.94 -2.73 -8.98
C GLN A 172 1.78 -2.09 -10.36
N MET A 173 2.70 -1.21 -10.72
CA MET A 173 2.73 -0.59 -12.05
C MET A 173 3.55 -1.48 -12.98
N PHE A 174 2.98 -1.89 -14.10
CA PHE A 174 3.74 -2.53 -15.16
C PHE A 174 4.06 -1.48 -16.20
N VAL A 175 5.35 -1.21 -16.37
CA VAL A 175 5.84 -0.41 -17.48
C VAL A 175 6.13 -1.38 -18.62
N LEU A 176 5.30 -1.35 -19.66
CA LEU A 176 5.63 -2.01 -20.92
C LEU A 176 6.70 -1.16 -21.61
N GLN A 177 7.96 -1.46 -21.33
CA GLN A 177 9.08 -0.94 -22.10
C GLN A 177 9.71 -2.07 -22.91
N GLU A 178 9.57 -2.04 -24.23
CA GLU A 178 10.46 -2.71 -25.18
C GLU A 178 11.85 -2.03 -25.25
N ILE A 179 12.34 -1.41 -24.17
CA ILE A 179 13.55 -0.55 -24.15
C ILE A 179 14.77 -1.31 -23.59
N LEU A 180 14.76 -2.64 -23.60
CA LEU A 180 15.96 -3.45 -23.31
C LEU A 180 16.77 -3.81 -24.57
N LYS A 181 16.52 -3.17 -25.71
CA LYS A 181 17.28 -3.40 -26.96
C LYS A 181 18.23 -2.26 -27.37
N ILE A 182 18.41 -1.22 -26.56
CA ILE A 182 19.27 -0.06 -26.93
C ILE A 182 20.28 0.31 -25.81
N PHE A 183 20.73 -0.67 -25.01
CA PHE A 183 22.00 -0.59 -24.29
C PHE A 183 22.65 -1.98 -24.23
#